data_AF-A0A286P4B4-F1
#
_entry.id   AF-A0A286P4B4-F1
#
_cell.length_a   1.000
_cell.length_b   1.000
_cell.length_c   1.000
_cell.angle_alpha   90.00
_cell.angle_beta   90.00
_cell.angle_gamma   90.00
#
_symmetry.space_group_name_H-M   'P 1'
#
loop_
_entity.id
_entity.type
_entity.pdbx_description
1 polymer ?
#
loop_
_entity_poly.entity_id
_entity_poly.type
_entity_poly.pdbx_seq_one_letter_code
_entity_poly.pdbx_strand_id
1 'polypeptide(L)'
;MKAMRIVRNAFVTSKSVRLLVLIGWGTIILTGCTGKTEPKGRSATAIQSAGDDFPLPERFIRIDDIAGYEQAAQTYLETHAASDFAPRVALDLLMISRIKNQEEVAEAMEAKLLLDYPQTVHGTYFRTSYAKGEDYRSRLSTLLEQYVKTPSADFPKKYLAAVDFGVMKFGNELFNDHDFLLRSAFVAGAAGDTERQNMLLTAFNAMAKKDDDNKLRPIAALATDEMEPLSRRIMGLHEASENPTAGFLRDVLLLRLPAEEKDTPELRPVVAEALLDRKQFQLALPILERLPADQDGDKRLFQRLWSHAMTGDPKRAAESLARLDQDFPASPWRELGHRVLRAAEAAEKNLDLYVDTFRTIVNTAKKDFSEFEARLSFQHEESSRKLTAYLAYSNSLKLFEIQLGSGKDLATAYRSTAMGSMLYVKGEPAVRRCLQPGWIFSPNIDVHHVPGENFSLHANFGFTQFGKTFSNDSLESPYLNEPEKIRTLLKRPITRLALLGEVRKTEDGRIFSLFRPKVLKPETTEYRMVISHVNRILSVHGGPLDIYDVRYGPAKSLKFSPPPWPKRPMITVEEFDPSLIFETIGKILAAIVAKQGT
;
A
#
# COMPACT_ATOMS: atom_id res chain seq x y z
N MET A 1 -31.37 -21.23 -20.23
CA MET A 1 -30.07 -21.45 -20.93
C MET A 1 -29.35 -20.16 -21.40
N LYS A 2 -30.03 -19.07 -21.82
CA LYS A 2 -29.37 -17.77 -22.10
C LYS A 2 -28.86 -17.03 -20.84
N ALA A 3 -29.49 -17.22 -19.67
CA ALA A 3 -29.04 -16.63 -18.40
C ALA A 3 -27.71 -17.22 -17.87
N MET A 4 -27.42 -18.51 -18.10
CA MET A 4 -26.13 -19.12 -17.73
C MET A 4 -24.94 -18.63 -18.57
N ARG A 5 -25.18 -18.06 -19.76
CA ARG A 5 -24.12 -17.52 -20.63
C ARG A 5 -23.67 -16.11 -20.19
N ILE A 6 -24.55 -15.36 -19.54
CA ILE A 6 -24.24 -14.05 -18.94
C ILE A 6 -23.45 -14.22 -17.64
N VAL A 7 -23.79 -15.21 -16.82
CA VAL A 7 -23.04 -15.53 -15.57
C VAL A 7 -21.64 -16.08 -15.88
N ARG A 8 -21.46 -16.87 -16.95
CA ARG A 8 -20.13 -17.37 -17.35
C ARG A 8 -19.21 -16.27 -17.91
N ASN A 9 -19.76 -15.28 -18.60
CA ASN A 9 -18.96 -14.14 -19.08
C ASN A 9 -18.64 -13.13 -17.95
N ALA A 10 -19.51 -12.98 -16.94
CA ALA A 10 -19.22 -12.19 -15.75
C ALA A 10 -18.11 -12.82 -14.87
N PHE A 11 -18.06 -14.15 -14.77
CA PHE A 11 -17.02 -14.85 -13.99
C PHE A 11 -15.65 -14.93 -14.69
N VAL A 12 -15.59 -14.86 -16.02
CA VAL A 12 -14.31 -14.83 -16.77
C VAL A 12 -13.72 -13.41 -16.84
N THR A 13 -14.53 -12.38 -16.63
CA THR A 13 -14.09 -10.97 -16.66
C THR A 13 -13.90 -10.34 -15.26
N SER A 14 -14.49 -10.93 -14.22
CA SER A 14 -14.25 -10.55 -12.82
C SER A 14 -12.96 -11.18 -12.29
N LYS A 15 -11.80 -10.80 -12.85
CA LYS A 15 -10.52 -10.96 -12.16
C LYS A 15 -10.59 -10.13 -10.87
N SER A 16 -10.49 -10.80 -9.73
CA SER A 16 -10.09 -10.30 -8.42
C SER A 16 -10.37 -8.81 -8.16
N VAL A 17 -11.53 -8.50 -7.57
CA VAL A 17 -11.71 -7.21 -6.88
C VAL A 17 -10.76 -7.22 -5.67
N ARG A 18 -9.55 -6.69 -5.88
CA ARG A 18 -8.55 -6.44 -4.83
C ARG A 18 -9.01 -5.20 -4.05
N LEU A 19 -9.74 -5.38 -2.95
CA LEU A 19 -9.85 -4.30 -1.98
C LEU A 19 -8.54 -4.26 -1.20
N LEU A 20 -7.68 -3.30 -1.54
CA LEU A 20 -6.58 -2.92 -0.66
C LEU A 20 -7.20 -2.39 0.64
N VAL A 21 -7.24 -3.22 1.67
CA VAL A 21 -7.31 -2.71 3.03
C VAL A 21 -5.94 -2.10 3.29
N LEU A 22 -5.89 -0.77 3.21
CA LEU A 22 -4.72 0.05 3.50
C LEU A 22 -4.16 -0.29 4.89
N ILE A 23 -3.13 -1.12 4.91
CA ILE A 23 -1.98 -0.89 5.75
C ILE A 23 -0.86 -0.59 4.76
N GLY A 24 -0.28 0.60 4.83
CA GLY A 24 0.64 1.08 3.81
C GLY A 24 1.98 0.33 3.85
N TRP A 25 2.34 -0.31 2.74
CA TRP A 25 3.65 -0.94 2.57
C TRP A 25 4.13 -0.73 1.13
N GLY A 26 5.34 -0.20 0.99
CA GLY A 26 5.98 0.04 -0.30
C GLY A 26 7.37 -0.59 -0.34
N THR A 27 7.71 -1.13 -1.51
CA THR A 27 8.92 -1.87 -1.90
C THR A 27 10.16 -0.97 -2.04
N ILE A 28 11.35 -1.45 -1.59
CA ILE A 28 12.71 -1.05 -2.05
C ILE A 28 13.70 -2.21 -1.84
N ILE A 29 14.47 -2.46 -2.90
CA ILE A 29 15.64 -3.33 -3.09
C ILE A 29 16.87 -2.80 -2.34
N LEU A 30 17.56 -3.65 -1.57
CA LEU A 30 18.90 -3.37 -1.04
C LEU A 30 19.94 -4.26 -1.73
N THR A 31 20.83 -3.63 -2.50
CA THR A 31 22.15 -4.14 -2.85
C THR A 31 23.13 -3.78 -1.73
N GLY A 32 23.79 -4.77 -1.12
CA GLY A 32 24.76 -4.50 -0.06
C GLY A 32 25.54 -5.74 0.38
N CYS A 33 26.82 -5.76 0.01
CA CYS A 33 27.84 -6.74 0.39
C CYS A 33 28.08 -6.82 1.90
N THR A 34 28.02 -8.03 2.48
CA THR A 34 28.83 -8.47 3.63
C THR A 34 28.95 -9.99 3.49
N GLY A 35 30.13 -10.60 3.47
CA GLY A 35 30.98 -10.74 4.65
C GLY A 35 30.80 -12.16 5.19
N LYS A 36 31.72 -13.06 4.78
CA LYS A 36 31.75 -14.50 5.05
C LYS A 36 31.42 -14.86 6.50
N THR A 37 30.42 -15.73 6.69
CA THR A 37 30.41 -16.74 7.76
C THR A 37 29.75 -18.01 7.23
N GLU A 38 30.50 -19.11 7.23
CA GLU A 38 30.04 -20.45 6.82
C GLU A 38 29.12 -21.06 7.90
N PRO A 39 28.06 -21.79 7.49
CA PRO A 39 27.64 -22.98 8.19
C PRO A 39 27.86 -24.21 7.30
N LYS A 40 28.70 -25.12 7.80
CA LYS A 40 28.86 -26.47 7.25
C LYS A 40 27.54 -27.24 7.36
N GLY A 41 27.07 -27.79 6.24
CA GLY A 41 26.08 -28.87 6.28
C GLY A 41 25.28 -29.06 5.00
N ARG A 42 25.74 -30.01 4.17
CA ARG A 42 25.10 -30.60 2.95
C ARG A 42 25.23 -29.79 1.66
N SER A 43 26.34 -30.07 0.99
CA SER A 43 26.63 -29.89 -0.44
C SER A 43 25.42 -30.22 -1.34
N ALA A 44 24.81 -29.18 -1.92
CA ALA A 44 24.10 -29.29 -3.19
C ALA A 44 25.18 -29.35 -4.28
N THR A 45 25.62 -30.57 -4.59
CA THR A 45 26.53 -30.80 -5.70
C THR A 45 25.77 -30.57 -7.01
N ALA A 46 26.29 -29.64 -7.80
CA ALA A 46 25.88 -29.24 -9.14
C ALA A 46 25.08 -30.30 -9.94
N ILE A 47 23.83 -29.95 -10.28
CA ILE A 47 23.22 -30.39 -11.54
C ILE A 47 23.43 -29.27 -12.58
N GLN A 48 24.71 -28.99 -12.88
CA GLN A 48 25.08 -28.44 -14.18
C GLN A 48 25.55 -29.63 -15.01
N SER A 49 24.62 -30.32 -15.67
CA SER A 49 24.99 -31.21 -16.76
C SER A 49 25.50 -30.33 -17.91
N ALA A 50 26.73 -30.60 -18.34
CA ALA A 50 27.36 -30.01 -19.52
C ALA A 50 26.36 -29.97 -20.70
N GLY A 51 25.96 -28.76 -21.10
CA GLY A 51 25.11 -28.56 -22.27
C GLY A 51 24.20 -27.32 -22.29
N ASP A 52 23.74 -26.79 -21.14
CA ASP A 52 22.85 -25.61 -21.13
C ASP A 52 23.46 -24.46 -20.29
N ASP A 53 23.70 -23.32 -20.94
CA ASP A 53 24.36 -22.10 -20.42
C ASP A 53 23.50 -21.23 -19.48
N PHE A 54 22.32 -21.68 -19.04
CA PHE A 54 21.40 -20.89 -18.19
C PHE A 54 20.44 -21.78 -17.37
N PRO A 55 19.86 -21.28 -16.26
CA PRO A 55 19.00 -22.08 -15.39
C PRO A 55 17.62 -22.34 -16.03
N LEU A 56 17.20 -23.62 -16.02
CA LEU A 56 15.92 -24.09 -16.55
C LEU A 56 15.01 -24.61 -15.42
N PRO A 57 13.80 -24.05 -15.24
CA PRO A 57 12.93 -24.44 -14.13
C PRO A 57 12.55 -25.92 -14.17
N GLU A 58 12.42 -26.51 -15.35
CA GLU A 58 12.05 -27.93 -15.52
C GLU A 58 13.06 -28.89 -14.88
N ARG A 59 14.34 -28.51 -14.81
CA ARG A 59 15.39 -29.34 -14.19
C ARG A 59 15.23 -29.38 -12.68
N PHE A 60 14.90 -28.26 -12.08
CA PHE A 60 14.71 -28.11 -10.64
C PHE A 60 13.36 -28.69 -10.18
N ILE A 61 12.30 -28.51 -10.97
CA ILE A 61 10.98 -29.11 -10.71
C ILE A 61 11.10 -30.65 -10.64
N ARG A 62 11.91 -31.27 -11.51
CA ARG A 62 12.11 -32.74 -11.51
C ARG A 62 12.71 -33.30 -10.23
N ILE A 63 13.46 -32.49 -9.50
CA ILE A 63 14.10 -32.87 -8.22
C ILE A 63 13.47 -32.18 -7.01
N ASP A 64 12.30 -31.55 -7.20
CA ASP A 64 11.56 -30.79 -6.19
C ASP A 64 12.38 -29.67 -5.51
N ASP A 65 13.26 -29.01 -6.28
CA ASP A 65 14.18 -27.97 -5.79
C ASP A 65 13.87 -26.57 -6.39
N ILE A 66 12.65 -26.09 -6.22
CA ILE A 66 12.25 -24.76 -6.75
C ILE A 66 13.09 -23.62 -6.14
N ALA A 67 13.47 -23.75 -4.86
CA ALA A 67 14.31 -22.75 -4.19
C ALA A 67 15.70 -22.67 -4.85
N GLY A 68 16.28 -23.82 -5.24
CA GLY A 68 17.52 -23.86 -6.00
C GLY A 68 17.39 -23.17 -7.37
N TYR A 69 16.24 -23.29 -8.04
CA TYR A 69 16.01 -22.55 -9.29
C TYR A 69 15.99 -21.04 -9.06
N GLU A 70 15.23 -20.57 -8.07
CA GLU A 70 15.10 -19.14 -7.78
C GLU A 70 16.48 -18.51 -7.52
N GLN A 71 17.30 -19.16 -6.70
CA GLN A 71 18.66 -18.71 -6.41
C GLN A 71 19.54 -18.70 -7.67
N ALA A 72 19.49 -19.77 -8.48
CA ALA A 72 20.27 -19.86 -9.70
C ALA A 72 19.83 -18.81 -10.75
N ALA A 73 18.53 -18.56 -10.89
CA ALA A 73 17.97 -17.58 -11.81
C ALA A 73 18.34 -16.15 -11.41
N GLN A 74 18.22 -15.79 -10.13
CA GLN A 74 18.64 -14.48 -9.63
C GLN A 74 20.14 -14.26 -9.87
N THR A 75 20.97 -15.23 -9.49
CA THR A 75 22.43 -15.18 -9.72
C THR A 75 22.76 -15.03 -11.20
N TYR A 76 22.06 -15.74 -12.08
CA TYR A 76 22.25 -15.64 -13.52
C TYR A 76 21.89 -14.24 -14.05
N LEU A 77 20.76 -13.68 -13.64
CA LEU A 77 20.32 -12.35 -14.07
C LEU A 77 21.22 -11.22 -13.56
N GLU A 78 21.88 -11.40 -12.42
CA GLU A 78 22.87 -10.46 -11.90
C GLU A 78 24.17 -10.50 -12.68
N THR A 79 24.65 -11.69 -13.03
CA THR A 79 25.97 -11.92 -13.64
C THR A 79 25.95 -11.90 -15.17
N HIS A 80 24.80 -12.20 -15.78
CA HIS A 80 24.62 -12.35 -17.23
C HIS A 80 23.45 -11.51 -17.75
N ALA A 81 23.26 -10.30 -17.21
CA ALA A 81 22.12 -9.43 -17.54
C ALA A 81 21.96 -9.13 -19.04
N ALA A 82 23.05 -9.18 -19.82
CA ALA A 82 23.07 -8.92 -21.27
C ALA A 82 22.97 -10.20 -22.14
N SER A 83 22.81 -11.38 -21.54
CA SER A 83 22.66 -12.65 -22.27
C SER A 83 21.34 -12.70 -23.05
N ASP A 84 21.35 -13.33 -24.23
CA ASP A 84 20.14 -13.60 -25.02
C ASP A 84 19.11 -14.47 -24.26
N PHE A 85 19.55 -15.22 -23.25
CA PHE A 85 18.70 -16.03 -22.40
C PHE A 85 18.19 -15.31 -21.15
N ALA A 86 18.75 -14.15 -20.79
CA ALA A 86 18.31 -13.39 -19.62
C ALA A 86 16.80 -13.02 -19.66
N PRO A 87 16.21 -12.61 -20.80
CA PRO A 87 14.78 -12.35 -20.89
C PRO A 87 13.91 -13.58 -20.61
N ARG A 88 14.37 -14.76 -21.04
CA ARG A 88 13.68 -16.03 -20.76
C ARG A 88 13.73 -16.34 -19.27
N VAL A 89 14.93 -16.30 -18.68
CA VAL A 89 15.12 -16.56 -17.24
C VAL A 89 14.29 -15.61 -16.40
N ALA A 90 14.18 -14.32 -16.79
CA ALA A 90 13.33 -13.36 -16.10
C ALA A 90 11.83 -13.70 -16.19
N LEU A 91 11.34 -14.17 -17.35
CA LEU A 91 9.94 -14.58 -17.50
C LEU A 91 9.63 -15.86 -16.72
N ASP A 92 10.53 -16.85 -16.78
CA ASP A 92 10.37 -18.11 -16.06
C ASP A 92 10.38 -17.86 -14.54
N LEU A 93 11.31 -17.03 -14.05
CA LEU A 93 11.34 -16.61 -12.65
C LEU A 93 10.10 -15.81 -12.25
N LEU A 94 9.58 -14.92 -13.11
CA LEU A 94 8.31 -14.23 -12.87
C LEU A 94 7.15 -15.22 -12.67
N MET A 95 7.05 -16.23 -13.53
CA MET A 95 5.99 -17.23 -13.45
C MET A 95 6.07 -18.04 -12.14
N ILE A 96 7.26 -18.51 -11.79
CA ILE A 96 7.49 -19.24 -10.54
C ILE A 96 7.21 -18.37 -9.33
N SER A 97 7.71 -17.13 -9.34
CA SER A 97 7.49 -16.15 -8.28
C SER A 97 5.99 -15.93 -8.07
N ARG A 98 5.20 -15.75 -9.14
CA ARG A 98 3.74 -15.62 -9.04
C ARG A 98 3.06 -16.87 -8.49
N ILE A 99 3.50 -18.08 -8.87
CA ILE A 99 2.96 -19.34 -8.32
C ILE A 99 3.27 -19.47 -6.83
N LYS A 100 4.44 -18.98 -6.41
CA LYS A 100 4.93 -19.02 -5.02
C LYS A 100 4.48 -17.80 -4.20
N ASN A 101 3.71 -16.88 -4.79
CA ASN A 101 3.31 -15.60 -4.20
C ASN A 101 4.50 -14.76 -3.71
N GLN A 102 5.59 -14.78 -4.48
CA GLN A 102 6.77 -13.95 -4.30
C GLN A 102 6.66 -12.63 -5.04
N GLU A 103 5.87 -11.69 -4.48
CA GLU A 103 5.50 -10.46 -5.19
C GLU A 103 6.70 -9.55 -5.48
N GLU A 104 7.71 -9.44 -4.58
CA GLU A 104 8.84 -8.54 -4.80
C GLU A 104 9.81 -9.08 -5.87
N VAL A 105 10.10 -10.39 -5.88
CA VAL A 105 10.79 -11.05 -7.02
C VAL A 105 9.99 -10.87 -8.31
N ALA A 106 8.67 -11.09 -8.27
CA ALA A 106 7.80 -10.89 -9.43
C ALA A 106 7.89 -9.44 -9.94
N GLU A 107 7.73 -8.44 -9.06
CA GLU A 107 7.86 -7.02 -9.38
C GLU A 107 9.24 -6.71 -9.97
N ALA A 108 10.32 -7.29 -9.44
CA ALA A 108 11.66 -7.09 -9.99
C ALA A 108 11.78 -7.66 -11.41
N MET A 109 11.21 -8.84 -11.67
CA MET A 109 11.21 -9.45 -13.01
C MET A 109 10.32 -8.70 -13.99
N GLU A 110 9.15 -8.23 -13.56
CA GLU A 110 8.30 -7.36 -14.36
C GLU A 110 9.02 -6.07 -14.75
N ALA A 111 9.74 -5.44 -13.81
CA ALA A 111 10.56 -4.26 -14.08
C ALA A 111 11.62 -4.56 -15.15
N LYS A 112 12.35 -5.67 -15.04
CA LYS A 112 13.33 -6.10 -16.04
C LYS A 112 12.70 -6.34 -17.41
N LEU A 113 11.60 -7.08 -17.48
CA LEU A 113 10.88 -7.37 -18.73
C LEU A 113 10.34 -6.09 -19.38
N LEU A 114 9.93 -5.10 -18.59
CA LEU A 114 9.44 -3.81 -19.09
C LEU A 114 10.55 -2.87 -19.53
N LEU A 115 11.64 -2.78 -18.77
CA LEU A 115 12.64 -1.73 -18.94
C LEU A 115 13.93 -2.21 -19.59
N ASP A 116 14.39 -3.42 -19.23
CA ASP A 116 15.69 -3.95 -19.66
C ASP A 116 15.58 -4.86 -20.89
N TYR A 117 14.46 -5.60 -21.02
CA TYR A 117 14.24 -6.55 -22.11
C TYR A 117 13.08 -6.21 -23.07
N PRO A 118 12.82 -4.91 -23.37
CA PRO A 118 11.58 -4.47 -24.00
C PRO A 118 11.36 -4.98 -25.42
N GLN A 119 12.45 -5.27 -26.16
CA GLN A 119 12.42 -5.70 -27.57
C GLN A 119 12.47 -7.22 -27.76
N THR A 120 12.59 -7.98 -26.67
CA THR A 120 12.69 -9.43 -26.74
C THR A 120 11.31 -10.05 -26.89
N VAL A 121 11.22 -11.29 -27.39
CA VAL A 121 9.95 -12.01 -27.49
C VAL A 121 9.29 -12.14 -26.10
N HIS A 122 10.08 -12.39 -25.06
CA HIS A 122 9.62 -12.52 -23.68
C HIS A 122 9.10 -11.20 -23.11
N GLY A 123 9.83 -10.10 -23.30
CA GLY A 123 9.39 -8.76 -22.88
C GLY A 123 8.13 -8.30 -23.63
N THR A 124 8.07 -8.56 -24.94
CA THR A 124 6.90 -8.26 -25.77
C THR A 124 5.69 -9.07 -25.31
N TYR A 125 5.84 -10.38 -25.11
CA TYR A 125 4.80 -11.25 -24.57
C TYR A 125 4.31 -10.78 -23.19
N PHE A 126 5.23 -10.41 -22.30
CA PHE A 126 4.86 -9.88 -21.00
C PHE A 126 4.01 -8.61 -21.12
N ARG A 127 4.40 -7.67 -21.99
CA ARG A 127 3.66 -6.43 -22.23
C ARG A 127 2.30 -6.65 -22.89
N THR A 128 2.12 -7.71 -23.69
CA THR A 128 0.81 -8.03 -24.25
C THR A 128 -0.18 -8.54 -23.21
N SER A 129 0.30 -9.06 -22.06
CA SER A 129 -0.54 -9.59 -20.97
C SER A 129 -1.44 -8.54 -20.28
N TYR A 130 -1.11 -7.26 -20.38
CA TYR A 130 -1.94 -6.15 -19.87
C TYR A 130 -3.18 -5.96 -20.74
N ALA A 131 -4.37 -6.15 -20.15
CA ALA A 131 -5.63 -6.02 -20.87
C ALA A 131 -6.09 -4.56 -21.03
N LYS A 132 -5.73 -3.69 -20.08
CA LYS A 132 -6.14 -2.29 -20.00
C LYS A 132 -4.93 -1.36 -19.89
N GLY A 133 -5.06 -0.16 -20.42
CA GLY A 133 -4.08 0.92 -20.29
C GLY A 133 -3.92 1.38 -18.84
N GLU A 134 -4.99 1.31 -18.05
CA GLU A 134 -4.97 1.61 -16.60
C GLU A 134 -4.02 0.70 -15.81
N ASP A 135 -4.09 -0.63 -16.04
CA ASP A 135 -3.21 -1.60 -15.38
C ASP A 135 -1.74 -1.35 -15.73
N TYR A 136 -1.48 -1.03 -17.00
CA TYR A 136 -0.14 -0.72 -17.50
C TYR A 136 0.38 0.60 -16.90
N ARG A 137 -0.47 1.65 -16.86
CA ARG A 137 -0.16 2.93 -16.22
C ARG A 137 0.17 2.75 -14.75
N SER A 138 -0.64 1.98 -14.01
CA SER A 138 -0.40 1.71 -12.58
C SER A 138 0.98 1.10 -12.39
N ARG A 139 1.36 0.14 -13.24
CA ARG A 139 2.69 -0.48 -13.18
C ARG A 139 3.82 0.52 -13.46
N LEU A 140 3.68 1.34 -14.50
CA LEU A 140 4.65 2.40 -14.80
C LEU A 140 4.77 3.42 -13.66
N SER A 141 3.66 3.73 -12.99
CA SER A 141 3.65 4.64 -11.83
C SER A 141 4.41 4.05 -10.64
N THR A 142 4.28 2.74 -10.37
CA THR A 142 5.11 2.05 -9.37
C THR A 142 6.60 2.15 -9.68
N LEU A 143 6.97 2.00 -10.96
CA LEU A 143 8.38 2.13 -11.38
C LEU A 143 8.91 3.56 -11.19
N LEU A 144 8.09 4.59 -11.42
CA LEU A 144 8.44 5.98 -11.12
C LEU A 144 8.76 6.18 -9.64
N GLU A 145 7.92 5.65 -8.74
CA GLU A 145 8.17 5.75 -7.30
C GLU A 145 9.45 5.03 -6.88
N GLN A 146 9.76 3.88 -7.50
CA GLN A 146 11.01 3.15 -7.26
C GLN A 146 12.23 3.96 -7.72
N TYR A 147 12.14 4.65 -8.85
CA TYR A 147 13.24 5.45 -9.40
C TYR A 147 13.69 6.57 -8.46
N VAL A 148 12.78 7.34 -7.87
CA VAL A 148 13.16 8.42 -6.94
C VAL A 148 13.77 7.91 -5.62
N LYS A 149 13.48 6.66 -5.26
CA LYS A 149 14.02 5.97 -4.09
C LYS A 149 15.42 5.40 -4.37
N THR A 150 15.58 4.75 -5.52
CA THR A 150 16.84 4.15 -5.97
C THR A 150 17.15 4.64 -7.39
N PRO A 151 17.77 5.81 -7.52
CA PRO A 151 18.02 6.43 -8.81
C PRO A 151 18.98 5.60 -9.67
N SER A 152 18.66 5.50 -10.96
CA SER A 152 19.53 4.92 -11.99
C SER A 152 19.59 5.83 -13.21
N ALA A 153 20.79 6.05 -13.75
CA ALA A 153 21.00 6.96 -14.88
C ALA A 153 20.25 6.53 -16.16
N ASP A 154 20.11 5.22 -16.38
CA ASP A 154 19.46 4.68 -17.58
C ASP A 154 17.93 4.61 -17.45
N PHE A 155 17.40 4.72 -16.23
CA PHE A 155 15.98 4.54 -15.97
C PHE A 155 15.09 5.49 -16.79
N PRO A 156 15.34 6.82 -16.84
CA PRO A 156 14.46 7.73 -17.58
C PRO A 156 14.27 7.33 -19.05
N LYS A 157 15.35 6.95 -19.74
CA LYS A 157 15.28 6.53 -21.15
C LYS A 157 14.51 5.22 -21.32
N LYS A 158 14.78 4.22 -20.48
CA LYS A 158 14.08 2.93 -20.50
C LYS A 158 12.60 3.09 -20.18
N TYR A 159 12.27 3.95 -19.22
CA TYR A 159 10.90 4.29 -18.84
C TYR A 159 10.12 4.91 -20.01
N LEU A 160 10.70 5.90 -20.71
CA LEU A 160 10.02 6.52 -21.85
C LEU A 160 9.77 5.54 -22.99
N ALA A 161 10.71 4.61 -23.24
CA ALA A 161 10.49 3.54 -24.23
C ALA A 161 9.33 2.59 -23.83
N ALA A 162 9.10 2.39 -22.53
CA ALA A 162 7.93 1.65 -22.05
C ALA A 162 6.64 2.48 -22.19
N VAL A 163 6.69 3.79 -21.93
CA VAL A 163 5.57 4.71 -22.19
C VAL A 163 5.19 4.68 -23.67
N ASP A 164 6.14 4.77 -24.59
CA ASP A 164 5.91 4.73 -26.04
C ASP A 164 5.15 3.46 -26.46
N PHE A 165 5.56 2.31 -25.94
CA PHE A 165 4.84 1.06 -26.16
C PHE A 165 3.40 1.13 -25.64
N GLY A 166 3.20 1.66 -24.43
CA GLY A 166 1.88 1.87 -23.85
C GLY A 166 1.00 2.76 -24.73
N VAL A 167 1.55 3.83 -25.29
CA VAL A 167 0.84 4.73 -26.22
C VAL A 167 0.46 3.99 -27.50
N MET A 168 1.37 3.22 -28.09
CA MET A 168 1.09 2.43 -29.28
C MET A 168 -0.02 1.40 -29.06
N LYS A 169 -0.08 0.78 -27.89
CA LYS A 169 -1.04 -0.29 -27.57
C LYS A 169 -2.39 0.23 -27.08
N PHE A 170 -2.38 1.21 -26.18
CA PHE A 170 -3.56 1.66 -25.44
C PHE A 170 -4.03 3.07 -25.82
N GLY A 171 -3.24 3.80 -26.61
CA GLY A 171 -3.55 5.17 -27.03
C GLY A 171 -3.84 6.09 -25.84
N ASN A 172 -4.96 6.80 -25.92
CA ASN A 172 -5.35 7.79 -24.90
C ASN A 172 -5.69 7.17 -23.53
N GLU A 173 -6.00 5.87 -23.46
CA GLU A 173 -6.31 5.22 -22.19
C GLU A 173 -5.12 5.30 -21.21
N LEU A 174 -3.90 5.20 -21.73
CA LEU A 174 -2.68 5.32 -20.93
C LEU A 174 -2.60 6.68 -20.23
N PHE A 175 -2.89 7.76 -20.95
CA PHE A 175 -2.72 9.13 -20.48
C PHE A 175 -3.96 9.73 -19.80
N ASN A 176 -5.00 8.94 -19.56
CA ASN A 176 -6.20 9.39 -18.85
C ASN A 176 -5.98 9.53 -17.32
N ASP A 177 -4.92 10.25 -16.94
CA ASP A 177 -4.51 10.51 -15.55
C ASP A 177 -3.54 11.71 -15.51
N HIS A 178 -3.93 12.78 -14.80
CA HIS A 178 -3.15 14.02 -14.73
C HIS A 178 -1.81 13.85 -14.00
N ASP A 179 -1.78 13.04 -12.94
CA ASP A 179 -0.55 12.81 -12.16
C ASP A 179 0.48 12.07 -13.01
N PHE A 180 0.06 11.00 -13.69
CA PHE A 180 0.91 10.22 -14.56
C PHE A 180 1.50 11.02 -15.71
N LEU A 181 0.68 11.86 -16.36
CA LEU A 181 1.13 12.77 -17.41
C LEU A 181 2.21 13.72 -16.90
N LEU A 182 1.95 14.38 -15.77
CA LEU A 182 2.87 15.35 -15.19
C LEU A 182 4.18 14.69 -14.76
N ARG A 183 4.13 13.57 -14.03
CA ARG A 183 5.33 12.84 -13.60
C ARG A 183 6.14 12.34 -14.80
N SER A 184 5.48 11.80 -15.82
CA SER A 184 6.14 11.33 -17.05
C SER A 184 6.83 12.47 -17.80
N ALA A 185 6.25 13.68 -17.81
CA ALA A 185 6.87 14.85 -18.43
C ALA A 185 8.21 15.21 -17.76
N PHE A 186 8.28 15.15 -16.44
CA PHE A 186 9.52 15.47 -15.71
C PHE A 186 10.57 14.39 -15.83
N VAL A 187 10.17 13.12 -15.97
CA VAL A 187 11.11 12.05 -16.34
C VAL A 187 11.61 12.20 -17.77
N ALA A 188 10.78 12.68 -18.70
CA ALA A 188 11.23 13.04 -20.05
C ALA A 188 12.32 14.12 -20.02
N GLY A 189 12.11 15.17 -19.21
CA GLY A 189 13.13 16.20 -18.97
C GLY A 189 14.42 15.64 -18.34
N ALA A 190 14.31 14.68 -17.41
CA ALA A 190 15.47 14.00 -16.82
C ALA A 190 16.22 13.10 -17.83
N ALA A 191 15.55 12.60 -18.87
CA ALA A 191 16.17 11.87 -19.98
C ALA A 191 16.84 12.79 -21.02
N GLY A 192 16.63 14.11 -20.92
CA GLY A 192 17.07 15.10 -21.92
C GLY A 192 16.15 15.19 -23.15
N ASP A 193 14.93 14.66 -23.06
CA ASP A 193 13.95 14.64 -24.16
C ASP A 193 12.94 15.80 -24.01
N THR A 194 13.39 17.00 -24.39
CA THR A 194 12.61 18.24 -24.27
C THR A 194 11.36 18.24 -25.13
N GLU A 195 11.40 17.60 -26.31
CA GLU A 195 10.24 17.50 -27.20
C GLU A 195 9.13 16.69 -26.53
N ARG A 196 9.46 15.51 -25.99
CA ARG A 196 8.50 14.67 -25.28
C ARG A 196 8.01 15.29 -23.99
N GLN A 197 8.87 15.99 -23.25
CA GLN A 197 8.47 16.76 -22.08
C GLN A 197 7.38 17.79 -22.45
N ASN A 198 7.59 18.57 -23.51
CA ASN A 198 6.63 19.59 -23.95
C ASN A 198 5.31 18.99 -24.46
N MET A 199 5.36 17.86 -25.16
CA MET A 199 4.16 17.13 -25.58
C MET A 199 3.31 16.69 -24.37
N LEU A 200 3.94 16.09 -23.35
CA LEU A 200 3.26 15.60 -22.16
C LEU A 200 2.70 16.75 -21.30
N LEU A 201 3.45 17.85 -21.15
CA LEU A 201 2.96 19.06 -20.46
C LEU A 201 1.78 19.70 -21.20
N THR A 202 1.80 19.70 -22.52
CA THR A 202 0.68 20.20 -23.34
C THR A 202 -0.57 19.35 -23.14
N ALA A 203 -0.42 18.02 -23.14
CA ALA A 203 -1.52 17.09 -22.86
C ALA A 203 -2.07 17.26 -21.44
N PHE A 204 -1.19 17.40 -20.43
CA PHE A 204 -1.57 17.70 -19.06
C PHE A 204 -2.39 19.00 -18.98
N ASN A 205 -1.90 20.10 -19.58
CA ASN A 205 -2.58 21.38 -19.56
C ASN A 205 -3.94 21.34 -20.26
N ALA A 206 -4.07 20.60 -21.36
CA ALA A 206 -5.35 20.41 -22.03
C ALA A 206 -6.35 19.63 -21.17
N MET A 207 -5.89 18.67 -20.38
CA MET A 207 -6.71 17.89 -19.46
C MET A 207 -7.08 18.69 -18.21
N ALA A 208 -6.13 19.40 -17.62
CA ALA A 208 -6.31 20.22 -16.42
C ALA A 208 -7.20 21.46 -16.67
N LYS A 209 -7.29 21.95 -17.91
CA LYS A 209 -8.23 23.04 -18.28
C LYS A 209 -9.70 22.61 -18.25
N LYS A 210 -9.99 21.31 -18.32
CA LYS A 210 -11.37 20.78 -18.28
C LYS A 210 -11.85 20.50 -16.86
N ASP A 211 -10.96 20.62 -15.89
CA ASP A 211 -11.13 20.31 -14.49
C ASP A 211 -10.65 21.51 -13.66
N ASP A 212 -11.58 22.43 -13.37
CA ASP A 212 -11.26 23.70 -12.70
C ASP A 212 -10.71 23.52 -11.27
N ASP A 213 -11.02 22.39 -10.63
CA ASP A 213 -10.59 22.05 -9.27
C ASP A 213 -9.28 21.24 -9.24
N ASN A 214 -8.58 21.13 -10.38
CA ASN A 214 -7.38 20.31 -10.47
C ASN A 214 -6.21 20.87 -9.63
N LYS A 215 -5.94 20.21 -8.49
CA LYS A 215 -4.90 20.60 -7.52
C LYS A 215 -3.47 20.46 -8.05
N LEU A 216 -3.25 19.79 -9.18
CA LEU A 216 -1.92 19.66 -9.78
C LEU A 216 -1.54 20.87 -10.63
N ARG A 217 -2.49 21.73 -11.02
CA ARG A 217 -2.20 22.97 -11.76
C ARG A 217 -1.18 23.89 -11.08
N PRO A 218 -1.33 24.26 -9.79
CA PRO A 218 -0.33 25.09 -9.11
C PRO A 218 1.02 24.38 -8.99
N ILE A 219 1.03 23.06 -8.79
CA ILE A 219 2.26 22.26 -8.71
C ILE A 219 2.99 22.24 -10.06
N ALA A 220 2.26 22.02 -11.15
CA ALA A 220 2.81 22.04 -12.49
C ALA A 220 3.37 23.43 -12.83
N ALA A 221 2.62 24.50 -12.55
CA ALA A 221 3.06 25.88 -12.80
C ALA A 221 4.38 26.20 -12.07
N LEU A 222 4.46 25.84 -10.78
CA LEU A 222 5.68 25.99 -9.99
C LEU A 222 6.83 25.14 -10.55
N ALA A 223 6.54 23.92 -10.96
CA ALA A 223 7.54 23.00 -11.48
C ALA A 223 8.04 23.39 -12.88
N THR A 224 7.29 24.16 -13.67
CA THR A 224 7.64 24.56 -15.05
C THR A 224 8.00 26.04 -15.19
N ASP A 225 8.06 26.81 -14.10
CA ASP A 225 8.41 28.23 -14.17
C ASP A 225 9.87 28.40 -14.62
N GLU A 226 10.07 28.78 -15.88
CA GLU A 226 11.42 28.98 -16.44
C GLU A 226 12.05 30.31 -16.00
N MET A 227 11.27 31.24 -15.44
CA MET A 227 11.77 32.51 -14.91
C MET A 227 12.44 32.34 -13.54
N GLU A 228 12.03 31.32 -12.79
CA GLU A 228 12.60 30.98 -11.48
C GLU A 228 13.81 30.04 -11.61
N PRO A 229 14.90 30.29 -10.86
CA PRO A 229 16.02 29.35 -10.76
C PRO A 229 15.56 27.95 -10.33
N LEU A 230 16.26 26.91 -10.79
CA LEU A 230 15.94 25.52 -10.45
C LEU A 230 15.90 25.27 -8.93
N SER A 231 16.79 25.90 -8.17
CA SER A 231 16.80 25.83 -6.70
C SER A 231 15.52 26.38 -6.08
N ARG A 232 15.00 27.52 -6.56
CA ARG A 232 13.74 28.12 -6.10
C ARG A 232 12.53 27.22 -6.39
N ARG A 233 12.48 26.61 -7.57
CA ARG A 233 11.44 25.64 -7.94
C ARG A 233 11.45 24.42 -7.04
N ILE A 234 12.64 23.88 -6.76
CA ILE A 234 12.82 22.75 -5.84
C ILE A 234 12.32 23.09 -4.43
N MET A 235 12.66 24.29 -3.92
CA MET A 235 12.21 24.75 -2.61
C MET A 235 10.68 24.91 -2.56
N GLY A 236 10.06 25.52 -3.56
CA GLY A 236 8.60 25.63 -3.59
C GLY A 236 7.92 24.25 -3.67
N LEU A 237 8.44 23.33 -4.49
CA LEU A 237 7.91 21.97 -4.56
C LEU A 237 8.10 21.21 -3.25
N HIS A 238 9.17 21.53 -2.52
CA HIS A 238 9.42 21.00 -1.20
C HIS A 238 8.40 21.50 -0.16
N GLU A 239 8.05 22.79 -0.17
CA GLU A 239 6.97 23.32 0.68
C GLU A 239 5.61 22.66 0.37
N ALA A 240 5.36 22.35 -0.90
CA ALA A 240 4.15 21.67 -1.35
C ALA A 240 4.21 20.13 -1.24
N SER A 241 5.27 19.55 -0.66
CA SER A 241 5.54 18.10 -0.72
C SER A 241 4.59 17.20 0.10
N GLU A 242 3.65 17.78 0.85
CA GLU A 242 2.49 17.03 1.35
C GLU A 242 1.66 16.46 0.20
N ASN A 243 1.67 17.11 -0.97
CA ASN A 243 1.20 16.51 -2.20
C ASN A 243 2.26 15.54 -2.75
N PRO A 244 1.94 14.23 -2.94
CA PRO A 244 2.91 13.24 -3.41
C PRO A 244 3.55 13.56 -4.77
N THR A 245 2.81 14.21 -5.67
CA THR A 245 3.30 14.65 -6.96
C THR A 245 4.35 15.75 -6.80
N ALA A 246 4.12 16.74 -5.93
CA ALA A 246 5.11 17.77 -5.65
C ALA A 246 6.39 17.18 -5.06
N GLY A 247 6.27 16.24 -4.11
CA GLY A 247 7.40 15.50 -3.56
C GLY A 247 8.18 14.71 -4.62
N PHE A 248 7.46 14.03 -5.52
CA PHE A 248 8.08 13.31 -6.64
C PHE A 248 8.82 14.27 -7.59
N LEU A 249 8.20 15.37 -8.00
CA LEU A 249 8.81 16.36 -8.90
C LEU A 249 10.04 17.01 -8.27
N ARG A 250 9.97 17.37 -6.99
CA ARG A 250 11.13 17.83 -6.19
C ARG A 250 12.28 16.83 -6.30
N ASP A 251 12.01 15.55 -6.06
CA ASP A 251 13.03 14.51 -6.04
C ASP A 251 13.65 14.33 -7.44
N VAL A 252 12.86 14.31 -8.51
CA VAL A 252 13.36 14.25 -9.89
C VAL A 252 14.25 15.46 -10.22
N LEU A 253 13.84 16.67 -9.84
CA LEU A 253 14.63 17.88 -10.06
C LEU A 253 15.93 17.88 -9.23
N LEU A 254 15.87 17.42 -7.98
CA LEU A 254 17.07 17.21 -7.15
C LEU A 254 18.03 16.23 -7.84
N LEU A 255 17.55 15.12 -8.43
CA LEU A 255 18.44 14.16 -9.10
C LEU A 255 19.24 14.77 -10.26
N ARG A 256 18.71 15.83 -10.90
CA ARG A 256 19.38 16.54 -12.00
C ARG A 256 20.46 17.52 -11.55
N LEU A 257 20.44 17.93 -10.29
CA LEU A 257 21.45 18.87 -9.77
C LEU A 257 22.81 18.18 -9.54
N PRO A 258 23.93 18.85 -9.84
CA PRO A 258 25.25 18.38 -9.45
C PRO A 258 25.41 18.40 -7.93
N ALA A 259 26.43 17.70 -7.41
CA ALA A 259 26.62 17.52 -5.97
C ALA A 259 26.90 18.85 -5.25
N GLU A 260 27.60 19.76 -5.93
CA GLU A 260 27.99 21.08 -5.46
C GLU A 260 26.76 21.97 -5.26
N GLU A 261 25.80 21.94 -6.19
CA GLU A 261 24.55 22.70 -6.08
C GLU A 261 23.65 22.16 -4.96
N LYS A 262 23.64 20.83 -4.76
CA LYS A 262 22.92 20.18 -3.65
C LYS A 262 23.48 20.54 -2.27
N ASP A 263 24.77 20.85 -2.19
CA ASP A 263 25.45 21.19 -0.93
C ASP A 263 25.47 22.71 -0.66
N THR A 264 24.69 23.51 -1.40
CA THR A 264 24.49 24.93 -1.07
C THR A 264 23.72 25.10 0.26
N PRO A 265 23.94 26.19 1.02
CA PRO A 265 23.22 26.44 2.28
C PRO A 265 21.70 26.37 2.16
N GLU A 266 21.15 26.78 1.02
CA GLU A 266 19.71 26.84 0.74
C GLU A 266 19.11 25.46 0.46
N LEU A 267 19.82 24.60 -0.31
CA LEU A 267 19.31 23.28 -0.71
C LEU A 267 19.69 22.16 0.25
N ARG A 268 20.73 22.32 1.06
CA ARG A 268 21.17 21.29 2.00
C ARG A 268 20.06 20.82 2.96
N PRO A 269 19.23 21.71 3.56
CA PRO A 269 18.07 21.30 4.35
C PRO A 269 17.05 20.51 3.51
N VAL A 270 16.72 21.00 2.31
CA VAL A 270 15.76 20.35 1.41
C VAL A 270 16.20 18.93 1.04
N VAL A 271 17.50 18.74 0.77
CA VAL A 271 18.07 17.41 0.48
C VAL A 271 17.94 16.48 1.68
N ALA A 272 18.30 16.94 2.88
CA ALA A 272 18.17 16.14 4.10
C ALA A 272 16.71 15.72 4.34
N GLU A 273 15.78 16.67 4.19
CA GLU A 273 14.36 16.45 4.40
C GLU A 273 13.74 15.52 3.35
N ALA A 274 14.15 15.64 2.09
CA ALA A 274 13.77 14.70 1.03
C ALA A 274 14.29 13.27 1.30
N LEU A 275 15.47 13.12 1.91
CA LEU A 275 15.98 11.81 2.35
C LEU A 275 15.15 11.25 3.52
N LEU A 276 14.74 12.08 4.48
CA LEU A 276 13.85 11.67 5.57
C LEU A 276 12.47 11.24 5.06
N ASP A 277 11.89 11.95 4.10
CA ASP A 277 10.61 11.57 3.44
C ASP A 277 10.71 10.18 2.81
N ARG A 278 11.86 9.88 2.19
CA ARG A 278 12.20 8.59 1.58
C ARG A 278 12.69 7.54 2.57
N LYS A 279 12.72 7.85 3.88
CA LYS A 279 13.19 6.97 4.98
C LYS A 279 14.66 6.57 4.87
N GLN A 280 15.47 7.39 4.22
CA GLN A 280 16.91 7.19 4.07
C GLN A 280 17.66 7.88 5.22
N PHE A 281 17.34 7.50 6.47
CA PHE A 281 17.86 8.14 7.69
C PHE A 281 19.40 8.12 7.76
N GLN A 282 20.03 7.02 7.33
CA GLN A 282 21.49 6.90 7.29
C GLN A 282 22.14 7.88 6.32
N LEU A 283 21.47 8.23 5.21
CA LEU A 283 21.96 9.21 4.24
C LEU A 283 21.64 10.65 4.67
N ALA A 284 20.50 10.85 5.33
CA ALA A 284 20.08 12.16 5.84
C ALA A 284 20.98 12.64 6.99
N LEU A 285 21.36 11.73 7.89
CA LEU A 285 22.01 12.08 9.15
C LEU A 285 23.33 12.87 8.99
N PRO A 286 24.28 12.49 8.12
CA PRO A 286 25.51 13.27 7.91
C PRO A 286 25.25 14.67 7.35
N ILE A 287 24.15 14.86 6.61
CA ILE A 287 23.75 16.19 6.12
C ILE A 287 23.17 17.01 7.27
N LEU A 288 22.28 16.41 8.06
CA LEU A 288 21.68 17.04 9.23
C LEU A 288 22.72 17.46 10.26
N GLU A 289 23.75 16.65 10.52
CA GLU A 289 24.82 16.98 11.48
C GLU A 289 25.64 18.23 11.06
N ARG A 290 25.75 18.50 9.74
CA ARG A 290 26.46 19.67 9.20
C ARG A 290 25.63 20.96 9.19
N LEU A 291 24.30 20.86 9.33
CA LEU A 291 23.44 22.05 9.33
C LEU A 291 23.62 22.85 10.64
N PRO A 292 23.72 24.19 10.60
CA PRO A 292 23.76 24.97 11.83
C PRO A 292 22.44 24.82 12.60
N ALA A 293 22.45 25.03 13.92
CA ALA A 293 21.23 24.98 14.75
C ALA A 293 20.68 26.39 15.03
N ASP A 294 20.91 27.34 14.12
CA ASP A 294 20.55 28.75 14.25
C ASP A 294 19.11 29.04 13.81
N GLN A 295 18.82 28.93 12.52
CA GLN A 295 17.50 29.06 11.91
C GLN A 295 16.85 27.67 11.83
N ASP A 296 15.58 27.55 12.22
CA ASP A 296 14.89 26.26 12.35
C ASP A 296 15.68 25.24 13.20
N GLY A 297 16.49 25.74 14.14
CA GLY A 297 17.38 24.92 14.96
C GLY A 297 16.62 23.85 15.75
N ASP A 298 15.40 24.14 16.16
CA ASP A 298 14.52 23.21 16.83
C ASP A 298 14.07 22.04 15.93
N LYS A 299 13.57 22.34 14.72
CA LYS A 299 13.24 21.34 13.68
C LYS A 299 14.45 20.50 13.34
N ARG A 300 15.63 21.11 13.15
CA ARG A 300 16.88 20.41 12.82
C ARG A 300 17.34 19.47 13.93
N LEU A 301 17.26 19.91 15.19
CA LEU A 301 17.56 19.05 16.35
C LEU A 301 16.57 17.88 16.44
N PHE A 302 15.28 18.14 16.20
CA PHE A 302 14.28 17.07 16.13
C PHE A 302 14.58 16.07 15.00
N GLN A 303 14.94 16.53 13.80
CA GLN A 303 15.27 15.65 12.67
C GLN A 303 16.51 14.79 12.94
N ARG A 304 17.53 15.32 13.63
CA ARG A 304 18.69 14.54 14.09
C ARG A 304 18.28 13.48 15.11
N LEU A 305 17.51 13.88 16.13
CA LEU A 305 16.94 12.97 17.12
C LEU A 305 16.21 11.82 16.44
N TRP A 306 15.32 12.15 15.50
CA TRP A 306 14.54 11.15 14.78
C TRP A 306 15.43 10.24 13.94
N SER A 307 16.42 10.78 13.25
CA SER A 307 17.37 9.99 12.45
C SER A 307 18.16 9.02 13.33
N HIS A 308 18.76 9.50 14.44
CA HIS A 308 19.49 8.65 15.39
C HIS A 308 18.61 7.55 15.98
N ALA A 309 17.37 7.88 16.36
CA ALA A 309 16.39 6.92 16.85
C ALA A 309 16.10 5.81 15.83
N MET A 310 15.90 6.18 14.55
CA MET A 310 15.62 5.21 13.47
C MET A 310 16.85 4.39 13.07
N THR A 311 18.06 4.89 13.29
CA THR A 311 19.31 4.16 13.05
C THR A 311 19.77 3.32 14.24
N GLY A 312 18.99 3.26 15.33
CA GLY A 312 19.29 2.43 16.50
C GLY A 312 20.29 3.03 17.49
N ASP A 313 20.44 4.37 17.50
CA ASP A 313 21.29 5.09 18.45
C ASP A 313 20.46 6.00 19.37
N PRO A 314 19.74 5.44 20.36
CA PRO A 314 18.92 6.22 21.28
C PRO A 314 19.73 7.18 22.16
N LYS A 315 21.04 6.93 22.37
CA LYS A 315 21.89 7.81 23.17
C LYS A 315 22.11 9.15 22.48
N ARG A 316 22.50 9.15 21.21
CA ARG A 316 22.62 10.39 20.42
C ARG A 316 21.27 11.06 20.17
N ALA A 317 20.19 10.27 20.07
CA ALA A 317 18.85 10.83 20.03
C ALA A 317 18.51 11.60 21.32
N ALA A 318 18.86 11.07 22.49
CA ALA A 318 18.68 11.73 23.78
C ALA A 318 19.53 13.01 23.90
N GLU A 319 20.76 13.02 23.40
CA GLU A 319 21.60 14.23 23.35
C GLU A 319 20.93 15.34 22.51
N SER A 320 20.38 14.97 21.34
CA SER A 320 19.64 15.91 20.48
C SER A 320 18.37 16.43 21.16
N LEU A 321 17.67 15.58 21.92
CA LEU A 321 16.51 15.98 22.71
C LEU A 321 16.88 16.94 23.84
N ALA A 322 17.95 16.65 24.58
CA ALA A 322 18.42 17.50 25.67
C ALA A 322 18.74 18.91 25.18
N ARG A 323 19.38 19.01 24.00
CA ARG A 323 19.61 20.29 23.34
C ARG A 323 18.31 20.96 22.88
N LEU A 324 17.37 20.21 22.32
CA LEU A 324 16.06 20.75 21.93
C LEU A 324 15.32 21.32 23.15
N ASP A 325 15.33 20.61 24.28
CA ASP A 325 14.71 21.03 25.54
C ASP A 325 15.40 22.29 26.12
N GLN A 326 16.73 22.37 26.03
CA GLN A 326 17.53 23.46 26.59
C GLN A 326 17.52 24.72 25.70
N ASP A 327 17.81 24.57 24.42
CA ASP A 327 18.00 25.67 23.47
C ASP A 327 16.65 26.22 22.98
N PHE A 328 15.60 25.38 22.94
CA PHE A 328 14.28 25.73 22.41
C PHE A 328 13.10 25.24 23.28
N PRO A 329 12.96 25.71 24.54
CA PRO A 329 12.01 25.18 25.50
C PRO A 329 10.53 25.33 25.10
N ALA A 330 10.21 26.28 24.22
CA ALA A 330 8.87 26.55 23.68
C ALA A 330 8.62 25.92 22.28
N SER A 331 9.56 25.13 21.76
CA SER A 331 9.42 24.53 20.43
C SER A 331 8.23 23.58 20.34
N PRO A 332 7.42 23.65 19.27
CA PRO A 332 6.35 22.68 19.03
C PRO A 332 6.88 21.26 18.73
N TRP A 333 8.17 21.12 18.38
CA TRP A 333 8.80 19.82 18.11
C TRP A 333 9.18 19.04 19.37
N ARG A 334 9.18 19.70 20.52
CA ARG A 334 9.67 19.14 21.79
C ARG A 334 8.88 17.91 22.23
N GLU A 335 7.55 18.01 22.32
CA GLU A 335 6.68 16.89 22.70
C GLU A 335 6.82 15.70 21.74
N LEU A 336 6.95 16.00 20.44
CA LEU A 336 7.18 14.98 19.43
C LEU A 336 8.55 14.31 19.60
N GLY A 337 9.60 15.07 19.91
CA GLY A 337 10.94 14.56 20.24
C GLY A 337 10.93 13.60 21.43
N HIS A 338 10.27 13.99 22.53
CA HIS A 338 10.05 13.12 23.69
C HIS A 338 9.31 11.84 23.31
N ARG A 339 8.25 11.93 22.50
CA ARG A 339 7.48 10.78 22.02
C ARG A 339 8.34 9.83 21.17
N VAL A 340 9.16 10.37 20.27
CA VAL A 340 10.06 9.59 19.40
C VAL A 340 11.12 8.87 20.21
N LEU A 341 11.78 9.56 21.15
CA LEU A 341 12.83 8.97 21.98
C LEU A 341 12.28 7.81 22.82
N ARG A 342 11.16 8.03 23.52
CA ARG A 342 10.53 6.97 24.34
C ARG A 342 10.13 5.75 23.50
N ALA A 343 9.60 5.97 22.29
CA ALA A 343 9.25 4.88 21.38
C ALA A 343 10.49 4.10 20.91
N ALA A 344 11.61 4.79 20.66
CA ALA A 344 12.87 4.17 20.25
C ALA A 344 13.52 3.37 21.39
N GLU A 345 13.57 3.93 22.61
CA GLU A 345 14.11 3.24 23.80
C GLU A 345 13.28 2.01 24.17
N ALA A 346 11.95 2.10 24.02
CA ALA A 346 11.04 1.00 24.32
C ALA A 346 10.76 0.08 23.12
N ALA A 347 11.48 0.21 22.00
CA ALA A 347 11.11 -0.44 20.73
C ALA A 347 10.93 -1.96 20.84
N GLU A 348 11.90 -2.68 21.43
CA GLU A 348 11.81 -4.14 21.60
C GLU A 348 10.73 -4.55 22.60
N LYS A 349 10.61 -3.83 23.72
CA LYS A 349 9.56 -4.07 24.73
C LYS A 349 8.16 -3.85 24.14
N ASN A 350 7.97 -2.79 23.37
CA ASN A 350 6.72 -2.51 22.68
C ASN A 350 6.46 -3.57 21.62
N LEU A 351 7.45 -3.98 20.83
CA LEU A 351 7.30 -5.06 19.86
C LEU A 351 6.79 -6.35 20.51
N ASP A 352 7.38 -6.78 21.62
CA ASP A 352 6.91 -7.97 22.36
C ASP A 352 5.46 -7.83 22.82
N LEU A 353 5.11 -6.69 23.39
CA LEU A 353 3.74 -6.43 23.84
C LEU A 353 2.73 -6.46 22.68
N TYR A 354 3.11 -5.96 21.50
CA TYR A 354 2.28 -6.03 20.31
C TYR A 354 2.15 -7.48 19.84
N VAL A 355 3.26 -8.22 19.72
CA VAL A 355 3.27 -9.65 19.31
C VAL A 355 2.34 -10.48 20.20
N ASP A 356 2.49 -10.36 21.52
CA ASP A 356 1.67 -11.09 22.47
C ASP A 356 0.19 -10.73 22.39
N THR A 357 -0.11 -9.44 22.24
CA THR A 357 -1.49 -8.97 22.18
C THR A 357 -2.16 -9.40 20.87
N PHE A 358 -1.48 -9.27 19.73
CA PHE A 358 -1.98 -9.74 18.44
C PHE A 358 -2.26 -11.25 18.44
N ARG A 359 -1.31 -12.04 18.96
CA ARG A 359 -1.50 -13.49 19.13
C ARG A 359 -2.74 -13.80 19.98
N THR A 360 -2.92 -13.08 21.08
CA THR A 360 -4.06 -13.29 21.99
C THR A 360 -5.38 -12.92 21.33
N ILE A 361 -5.41 -11.84 20.54
CA ILE A 361 -6.58 -11.46 19.73
C ILE A 361 -6.92 -12.57 18.75
N VAL A 362 -5.95 -13.06 17.97
CA VAL A 362 -6.16 -14.11 16.96
C VAL A 362 -6.71 -15.37 17.62
N ASN A 363 -6.13 -15.80 18.73
CA ASN A 363 -6.60 -16.97 19.48
C ASN A 363 -8.02 -16.78 20.04
N THR A 364 -8.33 -15.58 20.55
CA THR A 364 -9.67 -15.24 21.05
C THR A 364 -10.69 -15.26 19.91
N ALA A 365 -10.36 -14.65 18.77
CA ALA A 365 -11.20 -14.64 17.59
C ALA A 365 -11.45 -16.07 17.07
N LYS A 366 -10.42 -16.91 16.93
CA LYS A 366 -10.58 -18.30 16.49
C LYS A 366 -11.57 -19.11 17.33
N LYS A 367 -11.59 -18.85 18.64
CA LYS A 367 -12.47 -19.58 19.58
C LYS A 367 -13.89 -19.04 19.57
N ASP A 368 -14.03 -17.72 19.47
CA ASP A 368 -15.29 -17.03 19.76
C ASP A 368 -15.95 -16.42 18.51
N PHE A 369 -15.37 -16.43 17.30
CA PHE A 369 -15.94 -15.72 16.15
C PHE A 369 -17.15 -16.44 15.52
N SER A 370 -18.31 -16.34 16.17
CA SER A 370 -19.59 -16.81 15.65
C SER A 370 -20.55 -15.69 15.29
N GLU A 371 -20.36 -14.53 15.92
CA GLU A 371 -21.14 -13.32 15.74
C GLU A 371 -20.18 -12.14 15.65
N PHE A 372 -20.48 -11.19 14.76
CA PHE A 372 -19.65 -10.03 14.48
C PHE A 372 -20.52 -8.84 14.09
N GLU A 373 -20.21 -7.67 14.62
CA GLU A 373 -20.79 -6.39 14.27
C GLU A 373 -19.69 -5.34 14.25
N ALA A 374 -19.65 -4.51 13.21
CA ALA A 374 -18.72 -3.39 13.13
C ALA A 374 -19.30 -2.25 12.32
N ARG A 375 -18.76 -1.05 12.57
CA ARG A 375 -19.00 0.13 11.75
C ARG A 375 -17.70 0.58 11.12
N LEU A 376 -17.78 0.96 9.87
CA LEU A 376 -16.67 1.52 9.11
C LEU A 376 -17.05 2.94 8.72
N SER A 377 -16.07 3.82 8.75
CA SER A 377 -16.17 5.17 8.26
C SER A 377 -15.02 5.42 7.30
N PHE A 378 -15.33 5.89 6.11
CA PHE A 378 -14.35 6.26 5.12
C PHE A 378 -14.50 7.75 4.78
N GLN A 379 -13.40 8.48 4.84
CA GLN A 379 -13.33 9.87 4.40
C GLN A 379 -12.10 10.03 3.53
N HIS A 380 -12.33 10.27 2.23
CA HIS A 380 -11.25 10.65 1.32
C HIS A 380 -10.75 12.05 1.68
N GLU A 381 -9.44 12.29 1.63
CA GLU A 381 -8.82 13.58 2.01
C GLU A 381 -9.42 14.77 1.23
N GLU A 382 -9.90 14.51 0.02
CA GLU A 382 -10.44 15.52 -0.90
C GLU A 382 -11.97 15.63 -0.89
N SER A 383 -12.64 14.84 -0.05
CA SER A 383 -14.09 14.83 0.07
C SER A 383 -14.51 15.24 1.48
N SER A 384 -15.36 16.26 1.57
CA SER A 384 -16.08 16.56 2.82
C SER A 384 -17.09 15.48 3.18
N ARG A 385 -17.39 14.56 2.25
CA ARG A 385 -18.37 13.50 2.43
C ARG A 385 -17.76 12.27 3.09
N LYS A 386 -18.20 12.03 4.32
CA LYS A 386 -17.90 10.82 5.11
C LYS A 386 -18.89 9.71 4.74
N LEU A 387 -18.37 8.61 4.18
CA LEU A 387 -19.13 7.39 3.96
C LEU A 387 -19.10 6.54 5.22
N THR A 388 -20.23 5.91 5.55
CA THR A 388 -20.34 5.02 6.71
C THR A 388 -20.94 3.70 6.28
N ALA A 389 -20.29 2.59 6.65
CA ALA A 389 -20.80 1.25 6.47
C ALA A 389 -21.10 0.59 7.82
N TYR A 390 -22.18 -0.17 7.87
CA TYR A 390 -22.49 -1.09 8.95
C TYR A 390 -22.35 -2.51 8.41
N LEU A 391 -21.70 -3.38 9.16
CA LEU A 391 -21.52 -4.79 8.83
C LEU A 391 -21.93 -5.65 10.03
N ALA A 392 -22.78 -6.64 9.80
CA ALA A 392 -23.15 -7.62 10.82
C ALA A 392 -23.25 -9.03 10.26
N TYR A 393 -22.84 -9.98 11.09
CA TYR A 393 -22.88 -11.40 10.82
C TYR A 393 -23.28 -12.15 12.10
N SER A 394 -24.18 -13.13 11.96
CA SER A 394 -24.48 -14.09 13.02
C SER A 394 -24.68 -15.47 12.44
N ASN A 395 -23.86 -16.43 12.86
CA ASN A 395 -24.08 -17.83 12.53
C ASN A 395 -25.32 -18.40 13.26
N SER A 396 -25.65 -17.87 14.45
CA SER A 396 -26.74 -18.38 15.29
C SER A 396 -28.11 -17.93 14.77
N LEU A 397 -28.24 -16.66 14.41
CA LEU A 397 -29.45 -16.09 13.81
C LEU A 397 -29.53 -16.37 12.32
N LYS A 398 -28.45 -16.91 11.73
CA LYS A 398 -28.25 -17.00 10.28
C LYS A 398 -28.55 -15.63 9.68
N LEU A 399 -27.69 -14.65 9.98
CA LEU A 399 -27.88 -13.26 9.58
C LEU A 399 -26.61 -12.77 8.93
N PHE A 400 -26.77 -12.09 7.80
CA PHE A 400 -25.76 -11.20 7.24
C PHE A 400 -26.43 -9.89 6.88
N GLU A 401 -25.83 -8.77 7.27
CA GLU A 401 -26.34 -7.45 6.93
C GLU A 401 -25.22 -6.48 6.65
N ILE A 402 -25.36 -5.74 5.56
CA ILE A 402 -24.51 -4.62 5.20
C ILE A 402 -25.37 -3.41 4.87
N GLN A 403 -25.02 -2.24 5.40
CA GLN A 403 -25.66 -0.98 5.05
C GLN A 403 -24.59 0.05 4.74
N LEU A 404 -24.74 0.81 3.66
CA LEU A 404 -23.84 1.91 3.30
C LEU A 404 -24.65 3.21 3.20
N GLY A 405 -24.12 4.27 3.79
CA GLY A 405 -24.71 5.60 3.70
C GLY A 405 -23.71 6.72 3.95
N SER A 406 -24.25 7.93 4.09
CA SER A 406 -23.53 9.15 4.40
C SER A 406 -24.34 9.91 5.46
N GLY A 407 -23.92 9.88 6.72
CA GLY A 407 -24.73 10.42 7.81
C GLY A 407 -26.05 9.66 7.97
N LYS A 408 -27.19 10.36 7.89
CA LYS A 408 -28.54 9.74 7.97
C LYS A 408 -29.04 9.21 6.62
N ASP A 409 -28.33 9.53 5.53
CA ASP A 409 -28.73 9.17 4.18
C ASP A 409 -28.20 7.79 3.81
N LEU A 410 -29.07 6.78 3.86
CA LEU A 410 -28.76 5.43 3.39
C LEU A 410 -28.69 5.43 1.84
N ALA A 411 -27.57 4.94 1.30
CA ALA A 411 -27.38 4.77 -0.14
C ALA A 411 -27.82 3.38 -0.60
N THR A 412 -27.47 2.35 0.18
CA THR A 412 -27.87 0.97 -0.10
C THR A 412 -27.84 0.13 1.18
N ALA A 413 -28.71 -0.87 1.27
CA ALA A 413 -28.70 -1.85 2.34
C ALA A 413 -29.06 -3.23 1.81
N TYR A 414 -28.42 -4.24 2.36
CA TYR A 414 -28.67 -5.63 2.05
C TYR A 414 -28.70 -6.44 3.34
N ARG A 415 -29.72 -7.27 3.48
CA ARG A 415 -29.87 -8.23 4.59
C ARG A 415 -30.21 -9.60 4.03
N SER A 416 -29.53 -10.64 4.49
CA SER A 416 -29.85 -12.03 4.21
C SER A 416 -30.09 -12.78 5.50
N THR A 417 -31.19 -13.55 5.55
CA THR A 417 -31.58 -14.40 6.67
C THR A 417 -32.00 -15.78 6.16
N ALA A 418 -32.20 -16.72 7.07
CA ALA A 418 -32.70 -18.05 6.71
C ALA A 418 -34.09 -18.01 6.06
N MET A 419 -34.85 -16.94 6.27
CA MET A 419 -36.21 -16.77 5.76
C MET A 419 -36.30 -15.97 4.46
N GLY A 420 -35.17 -15.51 3.92
CA GLY A 420 -35.15 -14.65 2.74
C GLY A 420 -34.15 -13.51 2.84
N SER A 421 -34.15 -12.67 1.83
CA SER A 421 -33.27 -11.50 1.74
C SER A 421 -34.03 -10.22 1.42
N MET A 422 -33.41 -9.09 1.75
CA MET A 422 -33.94 -7.76 1.51
C MET A 422 -32.86 -6.87 0.92
N LEU A 423 -33.26 -6.02 -0.03
CA LEU A 423 -32.39 -5.08 -0.70
C LEU A 423 -33.05 -3.70 -0.79
N TYR A 424 -32.26 -2.69 -0.48
CA TYR A 424 -32.56 -1.30 -0.72
C TYR A 424 -31.46 -0.64 -1.55
N VAL A 425 -31.87 0.13 -2.56
CA VAL A 425 -31.00 0.99 -3.36
C VAL A 425 -31.65 2.37 -3.45
N LYS A 426 -30.91 3.42 -3.10
CA LYS A 426 -31.38 4.81 -3.18
C LYS A 426 -31.76 5.14 -4.63
N GLY A 427 -32.96 5.69 -4.80
CA GLY A 427 -33.55 5.99 -6.11
C GLY A 427 -34.60 4.96 -6.55
N GLU A 428 -34.61 3.75 -5.99
CA GLU A 428 -35.68 2.79 -6.26
C GLU A 428 -36.96 3.12 -5.48
N PRO A 429 -38.15 2.87 -6.06
CA PRO A 429 -39.42 3.20 -5.43
C PRO A 429 -39.76 2.33 -4.22
N ALA A 430 -39.15 1.14 -4.12
CA ALA A 430 -39.50 0.11 -3.16
C ALA A 430 -38.27 -0.64 -2.62
N VAL A 431 -38.42 -1.26 -1.45
CA VAL A 431 -37.49 -2.28 -0.94
C VAL A 431 -37.85 -3.61 -1.59
N ARG A 432 -36.86 -4.30 -2.15
CA ARG A 432 -37.08 -5.63 -2.72
C ARG A 432 -36.91 -6.68 -1.64
N ARG A 433 -37.88 -7.58 -1.51
CA ARG A 433 -37.83 -8.73 -0.61
C ARG A 433 -37.81 -10.00 -1.43
N CYS A 434 -36.77 -10.81 -1.29
CA CYS A 434 -36.69 -12.13 -1.90
C CYS A 434 -37.07 -13.19 -0.88
N LEU A 435 -37.87 -14.19 -1.28
CA LEU A 435 -38.25 -15.29 -0.39
C LEU A 435 -37.08 -16.27 -0.15
N GLN A 436 -36.10 -16.30 -1.06
CA GLN A 436 -34.88 -17.08 -0.92
C GLN A 436 -33.79 -16.31 -0.15
N PRO A 437 -32.99 -17.00 0.70
CA PRO A 437 -31.78 -16.44 1.27
C PRO A 437 -30.83 -15.98 0.16
N GLY A 438 -30.29 -14.79 0.32
CA GLY A 438 -29.27 -14.25 -0.59
C GLY A 438 -27.86 -14.69 -0.19
N TRP A 439 -26.88 -14.36 -1.03
CA TRP A 439 -25.47 -14.71 -0.84
C TRP A 439 -24.86 -14.00 0.38
N ILE A 440 -23.94 -14.67 1.07
CA ILE A 440 -23.22 -14.12 2.23
C ILE A 440 -21.79 -13.76 1.81
N PHE A 441 -21.29 -12.67 2.37
CA PHE A 441 -19.91 -12.23 2.21
C PHE A 441 -18.97 -13.02 3.14
N SER A 442 -17.92 -13.62 2.58
CA SER A 442 -16.90 -14.38 3.30
C SER A 442 -15.52 -13.82 2.98
N PRO A 443 -14.99 -12.84 3.73
CA PRO A 443 -13.60 -12.43 3.62
C PRO A 443 -12.70 -13.60 4.02
N ASN A 444 -11.64 -13.76 3.25
CA ASN A 444 -10.49 -14.59 3.57
C ASN A 444 -9.28 -13.64 3.64
N ILE A 445 -8.61 -13.60 4.77
CA ILE A 445 -7.42 -12.79 4.97
C ILE A 445 -6.24 -13.75 5.03
N ASP A 446 -5.34 -13.65 4.07
CA ASP A 446 -4.07 -14.38 4.11
C ASP A 446 -2.91 -13.40 4.24
N VAL A 447 -1.84 -13.86 4.88
CA VAL A 447 -0.59 -13.13 5.01
C VAL A 447 0.47 -13.97 4.33
N HIS A 448 1.02 -13.44 3.25
CA HIS A 448 2.15 -14.05 2.55
C HIS A 448 3.44 -13.33 2.94
N HIS A 449 4.51 -14.11 3.05
CA HIS A 449 5.86 -13.63 3.33
C HIS A 449 6.82 -14.40 2.46
N VAL A 450 7.78 -13.64 1.94
CA VAL A 450 8.85 -14.16 1.12
C VAL A 450 10.15 -13.99 1.91
N PRO A 451 10.93 -15.06 2.12
CA PRO A 451 12.21 -14.97 2.82
C PRO A 451 13.13 -13.92 2.17
N GLY A 452 13.50 -12.89 2.94
CA GLY A 452 14.34 -11.77 2.47
C GLY A 452 13.58 -10.49 2.07
N GLU A 453 12.25 -10.53 2.00
CA GLU A 453 11.40 -9.56 1.29
C GLU A 453 10.18 -9.07 2.11
N ASN A 454 9.28 -8.26 1.50
CA ASN A 454 8.04 -7.71 2.12
C ASN A 454 7.00 -8.79 2.52
N PHE A 455 6.13 -8.42 3.46
CA PHE A 455 4.88 -9.14 3.73
C PHE A 455 3.76 -8.53 2.90
N SER A 456 2.89 -9.35 2.33
CA SER A 456 1.65 -8.90 1.68
C SER A 456 0.44 -9.48 2.42
N LEU A 457 -0.55 -8.62 2.69
CA LEU A 457 -1.84 -9.03 3.25
C LEU A 457 -2.86 -9.10 2.12
N HIS A 458 -3.39 -10.29 1.88
CA HIS A 458 -4.36 -10.57 0.84
C HIS A 458 -5.73 -10.74 1.47
N ALA A 459 -6.57 -9.71 1.39
CA ALA A 459 -7.98 -9.82 1.71
C ALA A 459 -8.74 -10.23 0.43
N ASN A 460 -9.06 -11.52 0.31
CA ASN A 460 -9.89 -12.05 -0.75
C ASN A 460 -11.35 -12.11 -0.28
N PHE A 461 -12.28 -11.66 -1.11
CA PHE A 461 -13.70 -11.67 -0.75
C PHE A 461 -14.42 -12.72 -1.59
N GLY A 462 -14.82 -13.81 -0.92
CA GLY A 462 -15.68 -14.83 -1.51
C GLY A 462 -17.15 -14.53 -1.23
N PHE A 463 -18.02 -14.99 -2.12
CA PHE A 463 -19.43 -15.13 -1.79
C PHE A 463 -19.75 -16.60 -1.60
N THR A 464 -20.44 -16.91 -0.51
CA THR A 464 -20.89 -18.27 -0.24
C THR A 464 -22.41 -18.30 -0.17
N GLN A 465 -22.99 -19.43 -0.57
CA GLN A 465 -24.40 -19.66 -0.36
C GLN A 465 -24.70 -19.71 1.15
N PHE A 466 -25.84 -19.15 1.49
CA PHE A 466 -26.37 -19.11 2.83
C PHE A 466 -26.43 -20.52 3.44
N GLY A 467 -25.84 -20.71 4.62
CA GLY A 467 -25.78 -22.01 5.31
C GLY A 467 -24.41 -22.69 5.29
N LYS A 468 -23.46 -22.27 4.44
CA LYS A 468 -22.05 -22.58 4.64
C LYS A 468 -21.50 -21.67 5.74
N THR A 469 -20.92 -22.26 6.78
CA THR A 469 -20.30 -21.52 7.88
C THR A 469 -19.19 -20.63 7.34
N PHE A 470 -19.06 -19.44 7.92
CA PHE A 470 -17.83 -18.67 7.80
C PHE A 470 -16.73 -19.56 8.38
N SER A 471 -15.81 -20.05 7.55
CA SER A 471 -14.75 -20.88 8.06
C SER A 471 -13.68 -19.98 8.70
N ASN A 472 -13.24 -20.37 9.89
CA ASN A 472 -12.15 -19.68 10.59
C ASN A 472 -10.80 -19.91 9.90
N ASP A 473 -10.76 -20.65 8.79
CA ASP A 473 -9.60 -20.89 7.93
C ASP A 473 -8.88 -19.59 7.57
N SER A 474 -9.61 -18.48 7.46
CA SER A 474 -9.07 -17.12 7.25
C SER A 474 -8.19 -16.60 8.40
N LEU A 475 -8.22 -17.21 9.58
CA LEU A 475 -7.33 -16.91 10.71
C LEU A 475 -6.25 -17.99 10.89
N GLU A 476 -6.24 -19.03 10.06
CA GLU A 476 -5.31 -20.16 10.15
C GLU A 476 -3.94 -19.89 9.51
N SER A 477 -3.73 -18.71 8.93
CA SER A 477 -2.42 -18.32 8.37
C SER A 477 -1.29 -18.58 9.38
N PRO A 478 -0.23 -19.34 9.03
CA PRO A 478 0.89 -19.62 9.92
C PRO A 478 1.55 -18.33 10.48
N TYR A 479 1.48 -17.23 9.72
CA TYR A 479 2.03 -15.93 10.10
C TYR A 479 1.27 -15.22 11.22
N LEU A 480 0.02 -15.58 11.45
CA LEU A 480 -0.83 -15.04 12.52
C LEU A 480 -0.81 -15.89 13.79
N ASN A 481 -0.20 -17.08 13.73
CA ASN A 481 -0.27 -18.09 14.79
C ASN A 481 1.06 -18.35 15.50
N GLU A 482 2.20 -18.08 14.85
CA GLU A 482 3.52 -18.24 15.43
C GLU A 482 4.08 -16.89 15.92
N PRO A 483 4.49 -16.76 17.21
CA PRO A 483 5.01 -15.51 17.76
C PRO A 483 6.17 -14.92 16.95
N GLU A 484 7.12 -15.75 16.51
CA GLU A 484 8.27 -15.31 15.72
C GLU A 484 7.87 -14.75 14.35
N LYS A 485 6.84 -15.32 13.73
CA LYS A 485 6.31 -14.83 12.45
C LYS A 485 5.55 -13.52 12.62
N ILE A 486 4.75 -13.39 13.69
CA ILE A 486 4.09 -12.12 14.06
C ILE A 486 5.16 -11.05 14.37
N ARG A 487 6.22 -11.42 15.10
CA ARG A 487 7.35 -10.53 15.41
C ARG A 487 8.02 -10.04 14.15
N THR A 488 8.28 -10.93 13.20
CA THR A 488 8.87 -10.56 11.91
C THR A 488 7.96 -9.60 11.12
N LEU A 489 6.64 -9.85 11.13
CA LEU A 489 5.64 -8.97 10.52
C LEU A 489 5.61 -7.56 11.17
N LEU A 490 5.72 -7.49 12.50
CA LEU A 490 5.64 -6.24 13.27
C LEU A 490 6.98 -5.50 13.41
N LYS A 491 8.12 -6.17 13.19
CA LYS A 491 9.46 -5.55 13.23
C LYS A 491 9.76 -4.69 12.01
N ARG A 492 9.15 -4.99 10.87
CA ARG A 492 9.35 -4.22 9.63
C ARG A 492 8.81 -2.77 9.68
N PRO A 493 7.60 -2.47 10.21
CA PRO A 493 7.14 -1.11 10.45
C PRO A 493 8.16 -0.30 11.24
N ILE A 494 8.67 -0.87 12.34
CA ILE A 494 9.66 -0.25 13.23
C ILE A 494 10.93 0.12 12.47
N THR A 495 11.40 -0.79 11.61
CA THR A 495 12.68 -0.61 10.93
C THR A 495 12.59 0.24 9.67
N ARG A 496 11.40 0.45 9.07
CA ARG A 496 11.28 1.09 7.75
C ARG A 496 10.23 2.20 7.63
N LEU A 497 9.18 2.25 8.45
CA LEU A 497 7.98 3.03 8.14
C LEU A 497 7.53 3.97 9.27
N ALA A 498 7.52 3.50 10.52
CA ALA A 498 6.89 4.17 11.64
C ALA A 498 7.39 3.60 12.98
N LEU A 499 7.16 4.32 14.07
CA LEU A 499 7.55 3.94 15.42
C LEU A 499 6.38 3.29 16.16
N LEU A 500 6.66 2.22 16.93
CA LEU A 500 5.69 1.66 17.88
C LEU A 500 5.61 2.56 19.10
N GLY A 501 4.46 3.23 19.25
CA GLY A 501 4.20 4.05 20.42
C GLY A 501 3.95 3.23 21.67
N GLU A 502 4.00 3.93 22.80
CA GLU A 502 3.67 3.36 24.09
C GLU A 502 2.23 2.86 24.12
N VAL A 503 2.04 1.70 24.73
CA VAL A 503 0.69 1.15 24.97
C VAL A 503 0.07 1.89 26.15
N ARG A 504 -1.00 2.65 25.86
CA ARG A 504 -1.72 3.43 26.87
C ARG A 504 -2.89 2.63 27.42
N LYS A 505 -3.10 2.64 28.73
CA LYS A 505 -4.30 2.06 29.35
C LYS A 505 -5.45 3.06 29.27
N THR A 506 -6.66 2.55 29.05
CA THR A 506 -7.91 3.30 29.07
C THR A 506 -8.94 2.58 29.93
N GLU A 507 -10.07 3.23 30.20
CA GLU A 507 -11.21 2.60 30.88
C GLU A 507 -11.69 1.34 30.13
N ASP A 508 -11.73 1.41 28.80
CA ASP A 508 -12.20 0.31 27.95
C ASP A 508 -11.14 -0.76 27.65
N GLY A 509 -9.86 -0.50 27.92
CA GLY A 509 -8.79 -1.43 27.61
C GLY A 509 -7.40 -0.80 27.44
N ARG A 510 -6.81 -1.01 26.26
CA ARG A 510 -5.46 -0.58 25.89
C ARG A 510 -5.46 0.01 24.47
N ILE A 511 -4.71 1.09 24.27
CA ILE A 511 -4.47 1.72 22.98
C ILE A 511 -3.05 1.39 22.53
N PHE A 512 -2.96 0.77 21.36
CA PHE A 512 -1.74 0.49 20.63
C PHE A 512 -1.63 1.53 19.52
N SER A 513 -0.49 2.22 19.40
CA SER A 513 -0.27 3.26 18.39
C SER A 513 0.95 2.96 17.50
N LEU A 514 0.81 3.22 16.20
CA LEU A 514 1.90 3.24 15.24
C LEU A 514 1.91 4.65 14.65
N PHE A 515 3.02 5.37 14.78
CA PHE A 515 3.07 6.76 14.32
C PHE A 515 4.33 7.07 13.54
N ARG A 516 4.20 8.00 12.59
CA ARG A 516 5.29 8.52 11.78
C ARG A 516 5.32 10.04 11.89
N PRO A 517 6.43 10.65 12.32
CA PRO A 517 6.61 12.10 12.24
C PRO A 517 6.48 12.62 10.80
N LYS A 518 5.84 13.78 10.61
CA LYS A 518 5.93 14.54 9.36
C LYS A 518 7.26 15.31 9.34
N VAL A 519 7.92 15.37 8.17
CA VAL A 519 9.25 15.99 8.05
C VAL A 519 9.18 17.52 8.23
N LEU A 520 8.11 18.15 7.73
CA LEU A 520 7.97 19.61 7.68
C LEU A 520 7.15 20.21 8.83
N LYS A 521 6.34 19.40 9.51
CA LYS A 521 5.38 19.85 10.53
C LYS A 521 5.55 19.07 11.83
N PRO A 522 5.36 19.70 13.00
CA PRO A 522 5.42 19.06 14.32
C PRO A 522 4.18 18.19 14.59
N GLU A 523 3.88 17.30 13.66
CA GLU A 523 2.70 16.44 13.62
C GLU A 523 3.10 15.00 13.31
N THR A 524 2.18 14.06 13.54
CA THR A 524 2.37 12.66 13.18
C THR A 524 1.20 12.15 12.34
N THR A 525 1.50 11.32 11.35
CA THR A 525 0.52 10.38 10.83
C THR A 525 0.45 9.21 11.81
N GLU A 526 -0.72 8.93 12.37
CA GLU A 526 -0.90 7.94 13.43
C GLU A 526 -2.01 6.95 13.11
N TYR A 527 -1.72 5.67 13.36
CA TYR A 527 -2.66 4.57 13.35
C TYR A 527 -2.82 4.06 14.79
N ARG A 528 -4.06 3.87 15.25
CA ARG A 528 -4.38 3.42 16.61
C ARG A 528 -5.28 2.21 16.57
N MET A 529 -5.00 1.24 17.42
CA MET A 529 -5.87 0.09 17.67
C MET A 529 -6.26 0.08 19.14
N VAL A 530 -7.56 0.00 19.41
CA VAL A 530 -8.10 -0.08 20.77
C VAL A 530 -8.50 -1.53 21.04
N ILE A 531 -7.95 -2.09 22.11
CA ILE A 531 -8.11 -3.49 22.49
C ILE A 531 -8.66 -3.56 23.90
N SER A 532 -9.78 -4.25 24.08
CA SER A 532 -10.43 -4.40 25.38
C SER A 532 -9.58 -5.17 26.40
N HIS A 533 -9.98 -5.10 27.68
CA HIS A 533 -9.39 -5.90 28.76
C HIS A 533 -9.47 -7.42 28.52
N VAL A 534 -10.42 -7.87 27.72
CA VAL A 534 -10.59 -9.27 27.31
C VAL A 534 -9.94 -9.60 25.96
N ASN A 535 -8.99 -8.78 25.52
CA ASN A 535 -8.21 -8.97 24.28
C ASN A 535 -9.06 -9.05 23.01
N ARG A 536 -10.12 -8.24 22.94
CA ARG A 536 -10.91 -8.05 21.73
C ARG A 536 -10.66 -6.69 21.10
N ILE A 537 -10.54 -6.64 19.78
CA ILE A 537 -10.46 -5.37 19.03
C ILE A 537 -11.79 -4.63 19.20
N LEU A 538 -11.72 -3.38 19.65
CA LEU A 538 -12.87 -2.47 19.78
C LEU A 538 -12.92 -1.46 18.64
N SER A 539 -11.76 -0.97 18.21
CA SER A 539 -11.64 -0.05 17.08
C SER A 539 -10.23 -0.02 16.49
N VAL A 540 -10.15 0.42 15.24
CA VAL A 540 -8.93 0.73 14.49
C VAL A 540 -9.12 2.07 13.82
N HIS A 541 -8.20 3.00 14.03
CA HIS A 541 -8.26 4.37 13.52
C HIS A 541 -6.99 4.71 12.76
N GLY A 542 -7.09 5.30 11.57
CA GLY A 542 -5.93 5.88 10.89
C GLY A 542 -6.10 6.05 9.39
N GLY A 543 -5.56 7.16 8.86
CA GLY A 543 -5.73 7.52 7.46
C GLY A 543 -7.20 7.76 7.08
N PRO A 544 -7.63 7.37 5.87
CA PRO A 544 -8.99 7.63 5.41
C PRO A 544 -10.03 6.65 5.94
N LEU A 545 -9.63 5.61 6.70
CA LEU A 545 -10.50 4.54 7.18
C LEU A 545 -10.49 4.44 8.71
N ASP A 546 -11.68 4.50 9.30
CA ASP A 546 -11.93 4.19 10.70
C ASP A 546 -12.83 2.95 10.80
N ILE A 547 -12.49 2.02 11.67
CA ILE A 547 -13.32 0.89 12.07
C ILE A 547 -13.62 1.05 13.55
N TYR A 548 -14.89 1.07 13.94
CA TYR A 548 -15.31 1.34 15.31
C TYR A 548 -16.55 0.53 15.69
N ASP A 549 -16.90 0.56 16.97
CA ASP A 549 -17.98 -0.24 17.58
C ASP A 549 -17.83 -1.75 17.27
N VAL A 550 -16.60 -2.24 17.16
CA VAL A 550 -16.31 -3.64 16.83
C VAL A 550 -16.72 -4.51 17.99
N ARG A 551 -17.64 -5.44 17.71
CA ARG A 551 -18.14 -6.42 18.67
C ARG A 551 -18.13 -7.79 18.01
N TYR A 552 -17.48 -8.74 18.65
CA TYR A 552 -17.53 -10.14 18.23
C TYR A 552 -17.53 -11.07 19.43
N GLY A 553 -18.09 -12.26 19.24
CA GLY A 553 -18.26 -13.21 20.32
C GLY A 553 -19.00 -14.47 19.89
N PRO A 554 -19.13 -15.44 20.82
CA PRO A 554 -19.72 -16.73 20.54
C PRO A 554 -21.20 -16.59 20.14
N ALA A 555 -21.79 -17.68 19.66
CA ALA A 555 -23.18 -17.71 19.25
C ALA A 555 -24.12 -17.16 20.35
N LYS A 556 -25.04 -16.29 19.95
CA LYS A 556 -26.05 -15.61 20.79
C LYS A 556 -25.47 -14.65 21.84
N SER A 557 -24.24 -14.19 21.68
CA SER A 557 -23.61 -13.25 22.62
C SER A 557 -23.84 -11.79 22.26
N LEU A 558 -24.19 -11.48 21.01
CA LEU A 558 -24.36 -10.11 20.54
C LEU A 558 -25.83 -9.72 20.42
N LYS A 559 -26.14 -8.52 20.92
CA LYS A 559 -27.34 -7.78 20.54
C LYS A 559 -26.98 -6.79 19.43
N PHE A 560 -27.35 -7.15 18.20
CA PHE A 560 -27.12 -6.33 17.02
C PHE A 560 -27.89 -5.00 17.09
N SER A 561 -27.28 -3.94 16.59
CA SER A 561 -27.84 -2.58 16.53
C SER A 561 -27.71 -1.99 15.12
N PRO A 562 -28.35 -2.60 14.10
CA PRO A 562 -28.32 -2.09 12.74
C PRO A 562 -29.01 -0.73 12.65
N PRO A 563 -28.58 0.15 11.72
CA PRO A 563 -29.35 1.34 11.40
C PRO A 563 -30.75 0.96 10.89
N PRO A 564 -31.77 1.81 11.10
CA PRO A 564 -33.14 1.52 10.72
C PRO A 564 -33.28 1.44 9.19
N TRP A 565 -34.03 0.44 8.73
CA TRP A 565 -34.38 0.32 7.31
C TRP A 565 -35.28 1.47 6.85
N PRO A 566 -35.16 1.91 5.58
CA PRO A 566 -35.99 2.99 5.05
C PRO A 566 -37.46 2.57 4.96
N LYS A 567 -38.36 3.49 5.31
CA LYS A 567 -39.81 3.29 5.19
C LYS A 567 -40.23 3.46 3.73
N ARG A 568 -40.22 2.37 2.96
CA ARG A 568 -40.64 2.31 1.55
C ARG A 568 -41.60 1.13 1.33
N PRO A 569 -42.44 1.16 0.28
CA PRO A 569 -43.21 -0.01 -0.13
C PRO A 569 -42.29 -1.22 -0.34
N MET A 570 -42.80 -2.44 -0.09
CA MET A 570 -42.07 -3.67 -0.36
C MET A 570 -42.59 -4.34 -1.62
N ILE A 571 -41.68 -4.78 -2.49
CA ILE A 571 -41.98 -5.64 -3.64
C ILE A 571 -41.38 -7.01 -3.33
N THR A 572 -42.22 -8.04 -3.34
CA THR A 572 -41.79 -9.43 -3.14
C THR A 572 -41.43 -10.08 -4.47
N VAL A 573 -40.28 -10.75 -4.52
CA VAL A 573 -39.84 -11.58 -5.64
C VAL A 573 -39.52 -12.99 -5.14
N GLU A 574 -39.76 -14.01 -5.95
CA GLU A 574 -39.57 -15.42 -5.55
C GLU A 574 -38.08 -15.79 -5.45
N GLU A 575 -37.31 -15.49 -6.48
CA GLU A 575 -35.89 -15.86 -6.56
C GLU A 575 -34.96 -14.68 -6.25
N PHE A 576 -33.82 -15.00 -5.63
CA PHE A 576 -32.75 -14.03 -5.41
C PHE A 576 -31.86 -13.93 -6.66
N ASP A 577 -31.77 -12.73 -7.25
CA ASP A 577 -30.81 -12.45 -8.32
C ASP A 577 -29.46 -11.99 -7.73
N PRO A 578 -28.37 -12.77 -7.90
CA PRO A 578 -27.05 -12.39 -7.42
C PRO A 578 -26.56 -11.05 -8.00
N SER A 579 -27.03 -10.63 -9.19
CA SER A 579 -26.62 -9.36 -9.80
C SER A 579 -26.85 -8.16 -8.87
N LEU A 580 -27.88 -8.24 -8.03
CA LEU A 580 -28.28 -7.18 -7.10
C LEU A 580 -27.27 -6.96 -5.96
N ILE A 581 -26.62 -8.03 -5.47
CA ILE A 581 -25.58 -7.90 -4.44
C ILE A 581 -24.30 -7.32 -5.06
N PHE A 582 -23.99 -7.69 -6.29
CA PHE A 582 -22.84 -7.17 -7.02
C PHE A 582 -23.05 -5.71 -7.42
N GLU A 583 -24.27 -5.29 -7.73
CA GLU A 583 -24.58 -3.88 -7.95
C GLU A 583 -24.42 -3.07 -6.65
N THR A 584 -24.87 -3.63 -5.53
CA THR A 584 -24.73 -3.01 -4.20
C THR A 584 -23.26 -2.85 -3.81
N ILE A 585 -22.49 -3.93 -3.93
CA ILE A 585 -21.05 -3.94 -3.62
C ILE A 585 -20.29 -3.11 -4.65
N GLY A 586 -20.65 -3.18 -5.92
CA GLY A 586 -20.09 -2.35 -6.98
C GLY A 586 -20.29 -0.86 -6.72
N LYS A 587 -21.47 -0.44 -6.23
CA LYS A 587 -21.72 0.94 -5.80
C LYS A 587 -20.97 1.30 -4.52
N ILE A 588 -20.80 0.37 -3.58
CA ILE A 588 -19.96 0.59 -2.39
C ILE A 588 -18.50 0.81 -2.79
N LEU A 589 -17.96 -0.06 -3.64
CA LEU A 589 -16.60 0.00 -4.14
C LEU A 589 -16.39 1.24 -5.00
N ALA A 590 -17.31 1.53 -5.91
CA ALA A 590 -17.27 2.76 -6.69
C ALA A 590 -17.37 4.00 -5.78
N ALA A 591 -18.13 4.00 -4.69
CA ALA A 591 -18.14 5.14 -3.78
C ALA A 591 -16.82 5.30 -2.99
N ILE A 592 -16.10 4.20 -2.75
CA ILE A 592 -14.77 4.19 -2.10
C ILE A 592 -13.66 4.57 -3.09
N VAL A 593 -13.78 4.16 -4.36
CA VAL A 593 -12.76 4.30 -5.42
C VAL A 593 -12.99 5.54 -6.30
N ALA A 594 -14.24 5.92 -6.55
CA ALA A 594 -14.60 7.04 -7.41
C ALA A 594 -14.43 8.38 -6.67
N LYS A 595 -13.16 8.79 -6.61
CA LYS A 595 -12.76 10.15 -6.97
C LYS A 595 -11.37 10.20 -7.64
N GLN A 596 -10.98 9.14 -8.36
CA GLN A 596 -9.93 9.22 -9.39
C GLN A 596 -10.45 9.75 -10.76
N GLY A 597 -11.69 10.23 -10.82
CA GLY A 597 -12.25 10.78 -12.05
C GLY A 597 -13.61 11.42 -11.81
N THR A 598 -13.60 12.71 -11.54
CA THR A 598 -14.66 13.66 -11.93
C THR A 598 -13.99 14.97 -12.21
#